data_AF-A0AA97DUK3-F1
#
_entry.id   AF-A0AA97DUK3-F1
#
_cell.length_a   1.000
_cell.length_b   1.000
_cell.length_c   1.000
_cell.angle_alpha   90.00
_cell.angle_beta   90.00
_cell.angle_gamma   90.00
#
_symmetry.space_group_name_H-M   'P 1'
#
loop_
_entity.id
_entity.type
_entity.pdbx_description
1 polymer ?
#
loop_
_entity_poly.entity_id
_entity_poly.type
_entity_poly.pdbx_seq_one_letter_code
_entity_poly.pdbx_strand_id
1 'polypeptide(L)'
;MNQSATLAVVGGDVRQAYLASLLRADGHTVRTYALERRPVEGCAAVSDPRAGFADVQAVILPLPIQHGDAQLNAPLSNAPHPLADILDAIPAGTLALAGSVPFWVHARAVQNDLRLLDYLSRDELAIRNAVPVSFGYRPVRRREQ
;
A
#
# COMPACT_ATOMS: atom_id res chain seq x y z
N MET A 1 20.09 10.59 -15.51
CA MET A 1 19.43 11.49 -14.53
C MET A 1 18.31 10.69 -13.89
N ASN A 2 18.54 10.07 -12.73
CA ASN A 2 17.43 9.43 -12.03
C ASN A 2 16.49 10.53 -11.55
N GLN A 3 15.21 10.47 -11.95
CA GLN A 3 14.22 11.39 -11.43
C GLN A 3 14.05 11.12 -9.93
N SER A 4 14.19 12.16 -9.10
CA SER A 4 13.92 12.03 -7.67
C SER A 4 12.41 11.87 -7.45
N ALA A 5 12.04 10.96 -6.55
CA ALA A 5 10.66 10.65 -6.20
C ALA A 5 10.53 10.60 -4.69
N THR A 6 9.36 10.95 -4.18
CA THR A 6 8.97 10.83 -2.79
C THR A 6 8.20 9.51 -2.61
N LEU A 7 8.75 8.62 -1.81
CA LEU A 7 8.25 7.26 -1.60
C LEU A 7 8.01 7.02 -0.12
N ALA A 8 6.96 6.28 0.21
CA ALA A 8 6.74 5.75 1.55
C ALA A 8 7.05 4.25 1.59
N VAL A 9 7.84 3.81 2.57
CA VAL A 9 8.10 2.39 2.85
C VAL A 9 7.45 2.06 4.19
N VAL A 10 6.52 1.11 4.17
CA VAL A 10 5.56 0.90 5.26
C VAL A 10 5.63 -0.54 5.76
N GLY A 11 5.91 -0.72 7.05
CA GLY A 11 5.98 -2.02 7.72
C GLY A 11 7.09 -2.92 7.18
N GLY A 12 6.87 -4.23 7.29
CA GLY A 12 7.77 -5.26 6.80
C GLY A 12 8.90 -5.63 7.75
N ASP A 13 9.78 -6.47 7.21
CA ASP A 13 10.97 -6.96 7.88
C ASP A 13 12.23 -6.23 7.41
N VAL A 14 13.39 -6.80 7.73
CA VAL A 14 14.70 -6.26 7.38
C VAL A 14 14.85 -5.95 5.88
N ARG A 15 14.21 -6.73 5.00
CA ARG A 15 14.24 -6.49 3.56
C ARG A 15 13.59 -5.16 3.20
N GLN A 16 12.55 -4.77 3.92
CA GLN A 16 11.86 -3.49 3.71
C GLN A 16 12.74 -2.31 4.14
N ALA A 17 13.42 -2.42 5.30
CA ALA A 17 14.39 -1.42 5.74
C ALA A 17 15.59 -1.29 4.78
N TYR A 18 16.05 -2.42 4.22
CA TYR A 18 17.10 -2.43 3.20
C TYR A 18 16.64 -1.75 1.90
N LEU A 19 15.41 -2.03 1.45
CA LEU A 19 14.82 -1.35 0.29
C LEU A 19 14.76 0.18 0.50
N ALA A 20 14.33 0.65 1.67
CA ALA A 20 14.32 2.07 1.99
C ALA A 20 15.73 2.69 1.88
N SER A 21 16.77 1.96 2.32
CA SER A 21 18.16 2.39 2.23
C SER A 21 18.62 2.52 0.78
N LEU A 22 18.28 1.54 -0.07
CA LEU A 22 18.61 1.56 -1.51
C LEU A 22 17.91 2.72 -2.24
N LEU A 23 16.60 2.90 -2.02
CA LEU A 23 15.85 4.00 -2.62
C LEU A 23 16.45 5.36 -2.23
N ARG A 24 16.87 5.49 -0.97
CA ARG A 24 17.52 6.71 -0.49
C ARG A 24 18.89 6.93 -1.13
N ALA A 25 19.68 5.87 -1.29
CA ALA A 25 20.98 5.90 -1.96
C ALA A 25 20.85 6.29 -3.45
N ASP A 26 19.76 5.88 -4.09
CA ASP A 26 19.43 6.21 -5.49
C ASP A 26 18.95 7.66 -5.68
N GLY A 27 18.84 8.44 -4.60
CA GLY A 27 18.47 9.86 -4.63
C GLY A 27 16.97 10.15 -4.48
N HIS A 28 16.18 9.17 -4.04
CA HIS A 28 14.77 9.37 -3.71
C HIS A 28 14.59 9.91 -2.29
N THR A 29 13.53 10.70 -2.09
CA THR A 29 13.06 11.08 -0.75
C THR A 29 12.26 9.91 -0.19
N VAL A 30 12.72 9.33 0.89
CA VAL A 30 12.08 8.13 1.47
C VAL A 30 11.54 8.45 2.85
N ARG A 31 10.24 8.18 3.03
CA ARG A 31 9.55 8.20 4.31
C ARG A 31 9.33 6.77 4.77
N THR A 32 9.46 6.52 6.06
CA THR A 32 9.31 5.20 6.67
C THR A 32 8.24 5.22 7.74
N TYR A 33 7.46 4.15 7.84
CA TYR A 33 6.43 3.96 8.86
C TYR A 33 6.45 2.51 9.34
N ALA A 34 6.25 2.26 10.64
CA ALA A 34 6.23 0.92 11.23
C ALA A 34 7.56 0.13 11.07
N LEU A 35 8.69 0.84 11.13
CA LEU A 35 10.06 0.33 11.01
C LEU A 35 10.96 0.76 12.20
N GLU A 36 10.35 1.12 13.34
CA GLU A 36 11.04 1.80 14.46
C GLU A 36 12.18 0.99 15.07
N ARG A 37 12.10 -0.35 15.03
CA ARG A 37 13.17 -1.24 15.53
C ARG A 37 14.40 -1.30 14.62
N ARG A 38 14.30 -0.76 13.41
CA ARG A 38 15.42 -0.66 12.46
C ARG A 38 15.31 0.63 11.66
N PRO A 39 15.57 1.79 12.28
CA PRO A 39 15.52 3.08 11.58
C PRO A 39 16.55 3.09 10.46
N VAL A 40 16.22 3.79 9.38
CA VAL A 40 17.05 3.89 8.19
C VAL A 40 17.62 5.30 8.12
N GLU A 41 18.94 5.41 8.12
CA GLU A 41 19.64 6.69 8.09
C GLU A 41 19.29 7.49 6.83
N GLY A 42 19.00 8.78 7.00
CA GLY A 42 18.64 9.66 5.88
C GLY A 42 17.21 9.46 5.34
N CYS A 43 16.42 8.54 5.88
CA CYS A 43 14.99 8.44 5.65
C CYS A 43 14.21 9.16 6.76
N ALA A 44 13.07 9.77 6.41
CA ALA A 44 12.20 10.41 7.39
C ALA A 44 11.28 9.36 8.05
N ALA A 45 11.44 9.11 9.35
CA ALA A 45 10.49 8.31 10.11
C ALA A 45 9.21 9.12 10.38
N VAL A 46 8.07 8.55 10.04
CA VAL A 46 6.76 9.20 10.20
C VAL A 46 5.96 8.49 11.29
N SER A 47 5.30 9.27 12.15
CA SER A 47 4.42 8.76 13.21
C SER A 47 2.94 8.74 12.82
N ASP A 48 2.49 9.66 11.96
CA ASP A 48 1.12 9.69 11.42
C ASP A 48 1.11 9.29 9.94
N PRO A 49 0.50 8.16 9.57
CA PRO A 49 0.50 7.70 8.19
C PRO A 49 -0.19 8.69 7.24
N ARG A 50 -1.23 9.44 7.70
CA ARG A 50 -1.93 10.41 6.83
C ARG A 50 -1.02 11.55 6.41
N ALA A 51 -0.33 12.18 7.37
CA ALA A 51 0.68 13.19 7.07
C ALA A 51 1.85 12.62 6.27
N GLY A 52 2.25 11.37 6.55
CA GLY A 52 3.34 10.68 5.87
C GLY A 52 3.11 10.42 4.40
N PHE A 53 1.86 10.16 4.00
CA PHE A 53 1.53 9.73 2.64
C PHE A 53 0.97 10.85 1.75
N ALA A 54 0.71 12.05 2.28
CA ALA A 54 -0.02 13.11 1.58
C ALA A 54 0.50 13.49 0.18
N ASP A 55 1.82 13.48 -0.02
CA ASP A 55 2.50 13.91 -1.26
C ASP A 55 3.45 12.84 -1.82
N VAL A 56 3.25 11.56 -1.45
CA VAL A 56 4.08 10.46 -1.95
C VAL A 56 3.59 9.98 -3.31
N GLN A 57 4.50 9.68 -4.22
CA GLN A 57 4.14 9.10 -5.54
C GLN A 57 3.78 7.61 -5.43
N ALA A 58 4.35 6.91 -4.45
CA ALA A 58 4.03 5.52 -4.19
C ALA A 58 4.21 5.15 -2.72
N VAL A 59 3.40 4.20 -2.27
CA VAL A 59 3.47 3.54 -0.96
C VAL A 59 3.87 2.09 -1.19
N ILE A 60 4.99 1.68 -0.60
CA ILE A 60 5.55 0.34 -0.71
C ILE A 60 5.24 -0.40 0.59
N LEU A 61 4.30 -1.33 0.49
CA LEU A 61 3.79 -2.19 1.54
C LEU A 61 4.57 -3.52 1.58
N PRO A 62 4.48 -4.29 2.68
CA PRO A 62 5.32 -5.45 2.88
C PRO A 62 4.85 -6.68 2.08
N LEU A 63 5.70 -7.70 2.06
CA LEU A 63 5.41 -9.01 1.50
C LEU A 63 5.68 -10.11 2.55
N PRO A 64 4.66 -10.83 3.04
CA PRO A 64 3.22 -10.60 2.81
C PRO A 64 2.74 -9.25 3.38
N ILE A 65 1.66 -8.69 2.83
CA ILE A 65 1.10 -7.41 3.28
C ILE A 65 0.55 -7.48 4.72
N GLN A 66 0.04 -8.64 5.12
CA GLN A 66 -0.53 -8.87 6.45
C GLN A 66 0.02 -10.15 7.10
N HIS A 67 0.01 -10.19 8.43
CA HIS A 67 0.30 -11.39 9.21
C HIS A 67 -0.81 -11.61 10.25
N GLY A 68 -1.80 -12.46 9.92
CA GLY A 68 -2.98 -12.68 10.77
C GLY A 68 -3.87 -11.44 10.95
N ASP A 69 -5.08 -11.64 11.45
CA ASP A 69 -5.99 -10.63 12.03
C ASP A 69 -6.13 -9.27 11.31
N ALA A 70 -6.00 -9.24 9.97
CA ALA A 70 -6.03 -8.00 9.18
C ALA A 70 -5.04 -6.91 9.67
N GLN A 71 -3.93 -7.32 10.26
CA GLN A 71 -2.85 -6.43 10.72
C GLN A 71 -1.78 -6.31 9.65
N LEU A 72 -1.21 -5.11 9.48
CA LEU A 72 -0.03 -4.88 8.66
C LEU A 72 1.10 -5.80 9.16
N ASN A 73 1.73 -6.52 8.24
CA ASN A 73 2.92 -7.30 8.57
C ASN A 73 4.09 -6.36 8.86
N ALA A 74 4.33 -6.04 10.13
CA ALA A 74 5.37 -5.11 10.56
C ALA A 74 6.13 -5.63 11.80
N PRO A 75 6.94 -6.69 11.67
CA PRO A 75 7.72 -7.24 12.80
C PRO A 75 8.74 -6.25 13.37
N LEU A 76 9.15 -5.26 12.58
CA LEU A 76 10.03 -4.17 13.01
C LEU A 76 9.28 -3.00 13.68
N SER A 77 7.96 -3.09 13.80
CA SER A 77 7.15 -2.11 14.51
C SER A 77 7.16 -2.33 16.02
N ASN A 78 7.02 -1.25 16.77
CA ASN A 78 6.78 -1.30 18.21
C ASN A 78 5.30 -1.47 18.58
N ALA A 79 4.39 -1.35 17.62
CA ALA A 79 2.94 -1.47 17.82
C ALA A 79 2.27 -2.25 16.66
N PRO A 80 1.13 -2.91 16.90
CA PRO A 80 0.29 -3.42 15.82
C PRO A 80 -0.35 -2.26 15.03
N HIS A 81 -0.58 -2.47 13.74
CA HIS A 81 -1.15 -1.47 12.83
C HIS A 81 -2.28 -2.11 12.00
N PRO A 82 -3.55 -1.76 12.26
CA PRO A 82 -4.66 -2.27 11.47
C PRO A 82 -4.45 -1.91 10.00
N LEU A 83 -4.47 -2.92 9.12
CA LEU A 83 -4.16 -2.68 7.72
C LEU A 83 -5.21 -1.79 7.04
N ALA A 84 -6.46 -1.81 7.52
CA ALA A 84 -7.50 -0.88 7.07
C ALA A 84 -7.11 0.60 7.31
N ASP A 85 -6.58 0.92 8.49
CA ASP A 85 -6.18 2.31 8.82
C ASP A 85 -5.02 2.79 7.94
N ILE A 86 -4.09 1.88 7.62
CA ILE A 86 -2.99 2.17 6.70
C ILE A 86 -3.53 2.45 5.30
N LEU A 87 -4.44 1.61 4.79
CA LEU A 87 -5.03 1.79 3.46
C LEU A 87 -5.90 3.05 3.37
N ASP A 88 -6.58 3.42 4.44
CA ASP A 88 -7.40 4.64 4.53
C ASP A 88 -6.57 5.92 4.69
N ALA A 89 -5.29 5.78 5.06
CA ALA A 89 -4.35 6.89 5.14
C ALA A 89 -3.69 7.20 3.78
N ILE A 90 -3.71 6.26 2.83
CA ILE A 90 -3.14 6.46 1.50
C ILE A 90 -4.07 7.38 0.69
N PRO A 91 -3.56 8.46 0.07
CA PRO A 91 -4.38 9.31 -0.78
C PRO A 91 -4.93 8.55 -2.01
N ALA A 92 -6.15 8.88 -2.41
CA ALA A 92 -6.75 8.39 -3.65
C ALA A 92 -5.85 8.66 -4.87
N GLY A 93 -5.82 7.72 -5.82
CA GLY A 93 -4.96 7.74 -7.01
C GLY A 93 -3.50 7.33 -6.78
N THR A 94 -3.08 7.17 -5.52
CA THR A 94 -1.69 6.79 -5.18
C THR A 94 -1.39 5.35 -5.59
N LEU A 95 -0.16 5.11 -6.05
CA LEU A 95 0.33 3.77 -6.35
C LEU A 95 0.66 3.05 -5.04
N ALA A 96 -0.03 1.95 -4.77
CA ALA A 96 0.25 1.07 -3.64
C ALA A 96 0.88 -0.22 -4.16
N LEU A 97 2.10 -0.52 -3.74
CA LEU A 97 2.81 -1.73 -4.15
C LEU A 97 2.89 -2.68 -2.96
N ALA A 98 2.38 -3.90 -3.10
CA ALA A 98 2.27 -4.87 -2.00
C ALA A 98 2.52 -6.29 -2.51
N GLY A 99 2.63 -7.26 -1.61
CA GLY A 99 2.77 -8.66 -1.98
C GLY A 99 1.86 -9.60 -1.19
N SER A 100 1.39 -10.67 -1.83
CA SER A 100 0.50 -11.67 -1.21
C SER A 100 -0.77 -11.00 -0.66
N VAL A 101 -1.47 -10.31 -1.55
CA VAL A 101 -2.57 -9.43 -1.16
C VAL A 101 -3.89 -10.21 -1.07
N PRO A 102 -4.59 -10.20 0.08
CA PRO A 102 -5.86 -10.90 0.22
C PRO A 102 -6.99 -10.15 -0.49
N PHE A 103 -8.07 -10.86 -0.84
CA PHE A 103 -9.23 -10.31 -1.55
C PHE A 103 -9.83 -9.05 -0.90
N TRP A 104 -9.92 -9.02 0.44
CA TRP A 104 -10.51 -7.88 1.15
C TRP A 104 -9.67 -6.60 0.99
N VAL A 105 -8.35 -6.72 0.85
CA VAL A 105 -7.47 -5.57 0.59
C VAL A 105 -7.67 -5.08 -0.84
N HIS A 106 -7.86 -5.96 -1.82
CA HIS A 106 -8.24 -5.54 -3.17
C HIS A 106 -9.56 -4.77 -3.17
N ALA A 107 -10.57 -5.27 -2.44
CA ALA A 107 -11.85 -4.57 -2.32
C ALA A 107 -11.70 -3.20 -1.66
N ARG A 108 -10.91 -3.09 -0.57
CA ARG A 108 -10.64 -1.82 0.10
C ARG A 108 -9.84 -0.85 -0.77
N ALA A 109 -8.87 -1.35 -1.54
CA ALA A 109 -8.11 -0.54 -2.50
C ALA A 109 -9.02 0.07 -3.57
N VAL A 110 -10.00 -0.68 -4.08
CA VAL A 110 -11.01 -0.15 -5.01
C VAL A 110 -11.89 0.90 -4.32
N GLN A 111 -12.33 0.66 -3.09
CA GLN A 111 -13.13 1.62 -2.31
C GLN A 111 -12.39 2.94 -2.07
N ASN A 112 -11.08 2.88 -1.86
CA ASN A 112 -10.21 4.02 -1.57
C ASN A 112 -9.58 4.64 -2.84
N ASP A 113 -9.96 4.17 -4.04
CA ASP A 113 -9.40 4.59 -5.33
C ASP A 113 -7.86 4.46 -5.40
N LEU A 114 -7.32 3.37 -4.86
CA LEU A 114 -5.88 3.09 -4.87
C LEU A 114 -5.47 2.31 -6.11
N ARG A 115 -4.34 2.66 -6.72
CA ARG A 115 -3.70 1.85 -7.76
C ARG A 115 -2.87 0.77 -7.11
N LEU A 116 -3.51 -0.33 -6.73
CA LEU A 116 -2.85 -1.45 -6.06
C LEU A 116 -2.19 -2.40 -7.08
N LEU A 117 -0.89 -2.65 -6.92
CA LEU A 117 -0.13 -3.64 -7.66
C LEU A 117 0.38 -4.72 -6.68
N ASP A 118 -0.04 -5.97 -6.90
CA ASP A 118 0.48 -7.12 -6.16
C ASP A 118 1.66 -7.72 -6.92
N TYR A 119 2.86 -7.64 -6.33
CA TYR A 119 4.11 -8.15 -6.91
C TYR A 119 4.05 -9.65 -7.24
N LEU A 120 3.25 -10.43 -6.49
CA LEU A 120 3.14 -11.88 -6.64
C LEU A 120 1.97 -12.31 -7.55
N SER A 121 1.21 -11.37 -8.10
CA SER A 121 0.11 -11.69 -9.04
C SER A 121 0.59 -12.11 -10.44
N ARG A 122 1.91 -12.27 -10.63
CA ARG A 122 2.52 -12.75 -11.87
C ARG A 122 3.14 -14.12 -11.67
N ASP A 123 2.29 -15.14 -11.79
CA ASP A 123 2.50 -16.33 -12.63
C ASP A 123 1.12 -16.98 -12.90
N GLU A 124 0.66 -16.87 -14.15
CA GLU A 124 -0.30 -17.78 -14.82
C GLU A 124 -1.78 -17.87 -14.36
N LEU A 125 -2.22 -17.23 -13.27
CA LEU A 125 -3.64 -17.30 -12.80
C LEU A 125 -4.52 -16.06 -13.04
N ALA A 126 -4.03 -15.06 -13.79
CA ALA A 126 -4.82 -13.87 -14.17
C ALA A 126 -5.93 -14.13 -15.20
N ILE A 127 -6.16 -15.39 -15.61
CA ILE A 127 -7.23 -15.76 -16.56
C ILE A 127 -8.62 -15.84 -15.86
N ARG A 128 -8.71 -15.78 -14.53
CA ARG A 128 -9.97 -16.07 -13.80
C ARG A 128 -10.63 -14.94 -13.02
N ASN A 129 -10.06 -13.74 -12.93
CA ASN A 129 -10.81 -12.56 -12.45
C ASN A 129 -11.31 -11.71 -13.61
N ALA A 130 -11.98 -12.37 -14.55
CA ALA A 130 -13.03 -11.75 -15.34
C ALA A 130 -14.21 -11.43 -14.41
N VAL A 131 -14.18 -10.27 -13.77
CA VAL A 131 -15.42 -9.56 -13.44
C VAL A 131 -15.21 -8.12 -13.90
N PRO A 132 -15.80 -7.71 -15.04
CA PRO A 132 -15.83 -6.30 -15.37
C PRO A 132 -16.67 -5.63 -14.27
N VAL A 133 -16.12 -4.58 -13.66
CA VAL A 133 -16.95 -3.66 -12.88
C VAL A 133 -17.93 -3.04 -13.87
N SER A 134 -19.08 -3.68 -14.00
CA SER A 134 -20.24 -3.20 -14.71
C SER A 134 -20.60 -1.85 -14.09
N PHE A 135 -20.25 -0.77 -14.79
CA PHE A 135 -20.93 0.50 -14.58
C PHE A 135 -22.38 0.31 -15.03
N GLY A 136 -23.20 -0.17 -14.10
CA GLY A 136 -24.54 -0.67 -14.36
C GLY A 136 -25.45 -0.43 -13.16
N TYR A 137 -25.51 0.80 -12.67
CA TYR A 137 -26.59 1.23 -11.78
C TYR A 137 -27.29 2.46 -12.38
N ARG A 138 -28.26 2.20 -13.25
CA ARG A 138 -29.34 3.16 -13.54
C ARG A 138 -30.58 2.69 -12.77
N PRO A 139 -31.13 3.49 -11.83
CA PRO A 139 -32.39 3.14 -11.20
C PRO A 139 -33.51 3.29 -12.25
N VAL A 140 -34.10 2.17 -12.65
CA VAL A 140 -35.37 2.17 -13.38
C VAL A 140 -36.45 2.65 -12.41
N ARG A 141 -36.93 3.88 -12.60
CA ARG A 141 -38.19 4.32 -11.99
C ARG A 141 -39.32 3.55 -12.68
N ARG A 142 -39.97 2.65 -11.95
CA ARG A 142 -41.32 2.19 -12.25
C ARG A 142 -42.24 3.41 -12.27
N ARG A 143 -42.88 3.69 -13.42
CA ARG A 143 -44.18 4.37 -13.43
C ARG A 143 -45.22 3.28 -13.57
N GLU A 144 -45.99 3.05 -12.51
CA GLU A 144 -47.28 2.39 -12.59
C GLU A 144 -48.36 3.49 -12.52
N GLN A 145 -49.16 3.52 -13.59
CA GLN A 145 -50.49 4.13 -13.77
C GLN A 145 -50.62 5.65 -13.66
#